data_AF-A0A6A5VHV8-F1
#
_entry.id   AF-A0A6A5VHV8-F1
#
_cell.length_a   1.000
_cell.length_b   1.000
_cell.length_c   1.000
_cell.angle_alpha   90.00
_cell.angle_beta   90.00
_cell.angle_gamma   90.00
#
_symmetry.space_group_name_H-M   'P 1'
#
loop_
_entity.id
_entity.type
_entity.pdbx_description
1 polymer ?
#
loop_
_entity_poly.entity_id
_entity_poly.type
_entity_poly.pdbx_seq_one_letter_code
_entity_poly.pdbx_strand_id
1 'polypeptide(L)'
;MSQSTVAKHYTRILSLWPKDLLRPHAPFTRTIERRAVPYGVTPVSPLLEDSSKPTPTTDKTTDASVRPLRTTPQQELPQINALYSLLENRYAKKYPLSPGVLKPSSNPEHYDRLMEEIERAPRKSWWQAKVDEWKMKIRWQ
;
A
#
# COMPACT_ATOMS: atom_id res chain seq x y z
N MET A 1 -24.01 -0.31 14.44
CA MET A 1 -22.60 -0.46 14.86
C MET A 1 -22.18 0.82 15.55
N SER A 2 -21.50 0.72 16.70
CA SER A 2 -21.05 1.90 17.47
C SER A 2 -19.69 2.37 16.98
N GLN A 3 -19.36 3.65 17.20
CA GLN A 3 -18.06 4.22 16.83
C GLN A 3 -16.88 3.48 17.50
N SER A 4 -17.06 3.05 18.75
CA SER A 4 -16.06 2.24 19.47
C SER A 4 -15.76 0.92 18.76
N THR A 5 -16.76 0.23 18.20
CA THR A 5 -16.55 -1.01 17.45
C THR A 5 -15.78 -0.76 16.15
N VAL A 6 -16.09 0.33 15.44
CA VAL A 6 -15.38 0.75 14.23
C VAL A 6 -13.90 1.01 14.54
N ALA A 7 -13.59 1.73 15.62
CA ALA A 7 -12.22 2.00 16.06
C ALA A 7 -11.44 0.70 16.38
N LYS A 8 -12.07 -0.26 17.05
CA LYS A 8 -11.48 -1.58 17.35
C LYS A 8 -11.12 -2.37 16.09
N HIS A 9 -11.97 -2.32 15.06
CA HIS A 9 -11.66 -2.98 13.79
C HIS A 9 -10.48 -2.32 13.07
N TYR A 10 -10.47 -0.99 12.98
CA TYR A 10 -9.37 -0.27 12.34
C TYR A 10 -8.03 -0.47 13.05
N THR A 11 -8.01 -0.41 14.38
CA THR A 11 -6.79 -0.68 15.16
C THR A 11 -6.25 -2.09 14.90
N ARG A 12 -7.14 -3.10 14.83
CA ARG A 12 -6.76 -4.47 14.47
C ARG A 12 -6.26 -4.58 13.02
N ILE A 13 -6.89 -3.89 12.08
CA ILE A 13 -6.47 -3.90 10.67
C ILE A 13 -5.07 -3.27 10.56
N LEU A 14 -4.84 -2.13 11.21
CA LEU A 14 -3.56 -1.44 11.19
C LEU A 14 -2.43 -2.26 11.82
N SER A 15 -2.71 -3.03 12.89
CA SER A 15 -1.69 -3.88 13.51
C SER A 15 -1.32 -5.11 12.67
N LEU A 16 -2.25 -5.62 11.87
CA LEU A 16 -2.03 -6.78 11.01
C LEU A 16 -1.57 -6.41 9.60
N TRP A 17 -1.65 -5.14 9.20
CA TRP A 17 -1.36 -4.73 7.84
C TRP A 17 0.14 -4.93 7.51
N PRO A 18 0.47 -5.52 6.35
CA PRO A 18 1.87 -5.71 5.95
C PRO A 18 2.56 -4.37 5.69
N LYS A 19 3.88 -4.34 5.90
CA LYS A 19 4.71 -3.16 5.60
C LYS A 19 4.89 -3.02 4.08
N ASP A 20 4.63 -1.83 3.55
CA ASP A 20 4.89 -1.51 2.13
C ASP A 20 6.33 -1.03 1.97
N LEU A 21 7.21 -1.91 1.44
CA LEU A 21 8.63 -1.60 1.22
C LEU A 21 8.86 -0.72 -0.01
N LEU A 22 7.97 -0.78 -0.99
CA LEU A 22 8.10 -0.05 -2.25
C LEU A 22 7.80 1.44 -2.08
N ARG A 23 6.92 1.78 -1.14
CA ARG A 23 6.45 3.16 -0.92
C ARG A 23 6.50 3.54 0.56
N PRO A 24 7.69 3.68 1.15
CA PRO A 24 7.84 3.99 2.57
C PRO A 24 7.21 5.35 2.96
N HIS A 25 7.14 6.30 2.04
CA HIS A 25 6.58 7.64 2.29
C HIS A 25 5.07 7.76 2.04
N ALA A 26 4.48 6.78 1.35
CA ALA A 26 3.05 6.78 1.00
C ALA A 26 2.42 5.39 1.26
N PRO A 27 2.56 4.84 2.48
CA PRO A 27 2.00 3.54 2.78
C PRO A 27 0.47 3.62 2.84
N PHE A 28 -0.20 2.56 2.40
CA PHE A 28 -1.65 2.48 2.43
C PHE A 28 -2.22 2.61 3.86
N THR A 29 -1.47 2.19 4.87
CA THR A 29 -1.82 2.38 6.29
C THR A 29 -2.12 3.83 6.63
N ARG A 30 -1.42 4.81 6.04
CA ARG A 30 -1.68 6.25 6.24
C ARG A 30 -3.09 6.65 5.78
N THR A 31 -3.60 6.02 4.73
CA THR A 31 -4.97 6.26 4.24
C THR A 31 -6.01 5.67 5.19
N ILE A 32 -5.73 4.48 5.74
CA ILE A 32 -6.59 3.82 6.74
C ILE A 32 -6.62 4.65 8.03
N GLU A 33 -5.45 5.12 8.50
CA GLU A 33 -5.33 6.00 9.66
C GLU A 33 -6.14 7.28 9.48
N ARG A 34 -5.95 8.00 8.36
CA ARG A 34 -6.71 9.23 8.05
C ARG A 34 -8.22 9.00 8.08
N ARG A 35 -8.68 7.86 7.58
CA ARG A 35 -10.11 7.48 7.61
C ARG A 35 -10.58 7.09 9.02
N ALA A 36 -9.70 6.55 9.86
CA ALA A 36 -10.03 6.08 11.20
C ALA A 36 -10.01 7.18 12.29
N VAL A 37 -9.34 8.32 12.03
CA VAL A 37 -9.26 9.47 12.95
C VAL A 37 -10.63 9.94 13.47
N PRO A 38 -11.69 10.11 12.65
CA PRO A 38 -13.02 10.52 13.12
C PRO A 38 -13.66 9.54 14.11
N TYR A 39 -13.18 8.31 14.18
CA TYR A 39 -13.67 7.27 15.09
C TYR A 39 -12.80 7.09 16.34
N GLY A 40 -11.79 7.95 16.54
CA GLY A 40 -10.95 7.97 17.74
C GLY A 40 -9.72 7.06 17.68
N VAL A 41 -9.28 6.63 16.49
CA VAL A 41 -8.03 5.88 16.33
C VAL A 41 -6.85 6.84 16.28
N THR A 42 -5.86 6.63 17.15
CA THR A 42 -4.61 7.40 17.14
C THR A 42 -3.71 6.92 16.00
N PRO A 43 -3.25 7.82 15.09
CA PRO A 43 -2.32 7.45 14.03
C PRO A 43 -1.00 6.97 14.63
N VAL A 44 -0.48 5.85 14.11
CA VAL A 44 0.80 5.27 14.55
C VAL A 44 1.95 5.88 13.75
N SER A 45 1.68 6.34 12.53
CA SER A 45 2.68 7.01 11.69
C SER A 45 2.95 8.44 12.20
N PRO A 46 4.23 8.84 12.41
CA PRO A 46 4.53 10.22 12.74
C PRO A 46 4.01 11.12 11.61
N LEU A 47 3.27 12.17 11.97
CA LEU A 47 2.86 13.23 11.06
C LEU A 47 4.12 13.86 10.46
N LEU A 48 4.59 13.35 9.32
CA LEU A 48 5.32 14.21 8.39
C LEU A 48 4.27 15.22 7.89
N GLU A 49 4.41 16.44 8.38
CA GLU A 49 3.64 17.60 7.95
C GLU A 49 3.64 17.64 6.43
N ASP A 50 2.49 17.37 5.82
CA ASP A 50 2.27 17.70 4.42
C ASP A 50 2.29 19.23 4.35
N SER A 51 3.49 19.80 4.15
CA SER A 51 3.70 21.19 3.76
C SER A 51 3.15 21.42 2.35
N SER A 52 1.85 21.21 2.16
CA SER A 52 1.12 21.72 0.99
C SER A 52 0.67 23.14 1.32
N LYS A 53 1.61 24.07 1.19
CA LYS A 53 1.33 25.47 0.89
C LYS A 53 0.44 25.51 -0.36
N PRO A 54 -0.67 26.27 -0.40
CA PRO A 54 -1.55 26.31 -1.55
C PRO A 54 -0.84 27.07 -2.68
N THR A 55 -0.59 26.40 -3.81
CA THR A 55 -0.28 27.06 -5.08
C THR A 55 -1.47 26.87 -6.03
N PRO A 56 -2.03 27.94 -6.59
CA PRO A 56 -3.12 27.84 -7.55
C PRO A 56 -2.57 27.50 -8.95
N THR A 57 -3.45 26.89 -9.76
CA THR A 57 -3.50 26.85 -11.24
C THR A 57 -3.44 25.45 -11.86
N THR A 58 -4.64 24.93 -12.08
CA THR A 58 -5.16 24.36 -13.35
C THR A 58 -4.28 23.39 -14.15
N ASP A 59 -4.66 22.11 -14.16
CA ASP A 59 -5.16 21.48 -15.39
C ASP A 59 -6.01 20.24 -15.13
N LYS A 60 -7.13 20.17 -15.86
CA LYS A 60 -8.21 19.19 -15.77
C LYS A 60 -7.76 17.82 -16.28
N THR A 61 -7.93 16.77 -15.46
CA THR A 61 -8.30 15.44 -15.95
C THR A 61 -9.19 14.73 -14.92
N THR A 62 -10.47 14.61 -15.28
CA THR A 62 -11.51 13.75 -14.69
C THR A 62 -11.66 13.74 -13.17
N ASP A 63 -12.52 14.66 -12.76
CA ASP A 63 -13.27 14.75 -11.52
C ASP A 63 -14.01 13.43 -11.17
N ALA A 64 -13.52 12.76 -10.13
CA ALA A 64 -14.30 11.81 -9.32
C ALA A 64 -13.85 11.92 -7.85
N SER A 65 -14.40 12.92 -7.16
CA SER A 65 -14.64 12.95 -5.71
C SER A 65 -13.45 13.18 -4.76
N VAL A 66 -13.00 14.44 -4.66
CA VAL A 66 -12.43 14.97 -3.39
C VAL A 66 -13.56 15.60 -2.57
N ARG A 67 -14.55 14.79 -2.17
CA ARG A 67 -15.51 15.17 -1.13
C ARG A 67 -14.91 14.70 0.20
N PRO A 68 -14.81 15.53 1.26
CA PRO A 68 -14.51 15.02 2.59
C PRO A 68 -15.68 14.09 2.95
N LEU A 69 -15.42 12.78 2.89
CA LEU A 69 -16.42 11.74 3.07
C LEU A 69 -16.81 11.74 4.55
N ARG A 70 -17.85 12.49 4.91
CA ARG A 70 -18.52 12.36 6.21
C ARG A 70 -19.24 11.01 6.20
N THR A 71 -18.55 9.96 6.60
CA THR A 71 -19.09 8.60 6.61
C THR A 71 -19.76 8.29 7.94
N THR A 72 -20.95 7.71 7.87
CA THR A 72 -21.63 7.24 9.09
C THR A 72 -21.02 5.92 9.55
N PRO A 73 -21.07 5.58 10.85
CA PRO A 73 -20.56 4.31 11.35
C PRO A 73 -21.16 3.07 10.65
N GLN A 74 -22.39 3.17 10.15
CA GLN A 74 -23.08 2.12 9.38
C GLN A 74 -22.45 1.94 8.00
N GLN A 75 -22.04 3.03 7.37
CA GLN A 75 -21.39 3.00 6.05
C GLN A 75 -19.97 2.45 6.12
N GLU A 76 -19.30 2.43 7.28
CA GLU A 76 -17.94 1.88 7.38
C GLU A 76 -17.87 0.36 7.42
N LEU A 77 -18.97 -0.32 7.70
CA LEU A 77 -18.99 -1.78 7.76
C LEU A 77 -18.57 -2.47 6.46
N PRO A 78 -19.12 -2.11 5.29
CA PRO A 78 -18.66 -2.69 4.03
C PRO A 78 -17.18 -2.39 3.77
N GLN A 79 -16.67 -1.21 4.14
CA GLN A 79 -15.27 -0.83 3.96
C GLN A 79 -14.35 -1.64 4.88
N ILE A 80 -14.72 -1.83 6.14
CA ILE A 80 -14.00 -2.70 7.08
C ILE A 80 -13.97 -4.14 6.56
N ASN A 81 -15.09 -4.65 6.08
CA ASN A 81 -15.18 -6.01 5.50
C ASN A 81 -14.31 -6.14 4.23
N ALA A 82 -14.29 -5.12 3.38
CA ALA A 82 -13.40 -5.07 2.22
C ALA A 82 -11.92 -5.11 2.65
N LEU A 83 -11.54 -4.32 3.67
CA LEU A 83 -10.18 -4.33 4.23
C LEU A 83 -9.80 -5.70 4.79
N TYR A 84 -10.68 -6.37 5.54
CA TYR A 84 -10.44 -7.74 5.99
C TYR A 84 -10.33 -8.73 4.83
N SER A 85 -11.17 -8.58 3.81
CA SER A 85 -11.12 -9.44 2.61
C SER A 85 -9.80 -9.28 1.85
N LEU A 86 -9.22 -8.08 1.83
CA LEU A 86 -7.88 -7.81 1.28
C LEU A 86 -6.78 -8.39 2.18
N LEU A 87 -6.84 -8.11 3.50
CA LEU A 87 -5.86 -8.59 4.48
C LEU A 87 -5.72 -10.13 4.45
N GLU A 88 -6.85 -10.83 4.34
CA GLU A 88 -6.88 -12.30 4.32
C GLU A 88 -6.57 -12.90 2.95
N ASN A 89 -6.30 -12.06 1.94
CA ASN A 89 -6.13 -12.46 0.55
C ASN A 89 -7.29 -13.33 0.05
N ARG A 90 -8.52 -13.01 0.48
CA ARG A 90 -9.72 -13.85 0.26
C ARG A 90 -9.95 -14.15 -1.21
N TYR A 91 -9.77 -13.16 -2.08
CA TYR A 91 -9.99 -13.31 -3.52
C TYR A 91 -8.88 -14.09 -4.21
N ALA A 92 -7.63 -13.93 -3.79
CA ALA A 92 -6.52 -14.75 -4.29
C ALA A 92 -6.71 -16.22 -3.92
N LYS A 93 -7.22 -16.51 -2.71
CA LYS A 93 -7.56 -17.88 -2.28
C LYS A 93 -8.76 -18.47 -3.01
N LYS A 94 -9.80 -17.65 -3.24
CA LYS A 94 -11.02 -18.10 -3.91
C LYS A 94 -10.81 -18.36 -5.41
N TYR A 95 -9.92 -17.60 -6.03
CA TYR A 95 -9.61 -17.69 -7.46
C TYR A 95 -8.10 -17.92 -7.64
N PRO A 96 -7.61 -19.15 -7.37
CA PRO A 96 -6.19 -19.45 -7.49
C PRO A 96 -5.74 -19.28 -8.94
N LEU A 97 -4.63 -18.56 -9.12
CA LEU A 97 -4.01 -18.37 -10.43
C LEU A 97 -3.18 -19.61 -10.79
N SER A 98 -3.15 -19.95 -12.08
CA SER A 98 -2.29 -21.04 -12.53
C SER A 98 -0.82 -20.64 -12.42
N PRO A 99 0.09 -21.58 -12.10
CA PRO A 99 1.51 -21.28 -11.95
C PRO A 99 2.12 -20.73 -13.25
N GLY A 100 1.58 -21.10 -14.42
CA GLY A 100 2.05 -20.58 -15.71
C GLY A 100 1.78 -19.08 -15.93
N VAL A 101 0.80 -18.49 -15.23
CA VAL A 101 0.58 -17.03 -15.28
C VAL A 101 1.67 -16.29 -14.53
N LEU A 102 2.17 -16.87 -13.43
CA LEU A 102 3.21 -16.28 -12.59
C LEU A 102 4.63 -16.71 -12.99
N LYS A 103 4.77 -17.62 -13.97
CA LYS A 103 6.07 -18.11 -14.45
C LYS A 103 6.07 -18.11 -15.98
N PRO A 104 6.46 -16.98 -16.61
CA PRO A 104 6.44 -16.88 -18.07
C PRO A 104 7.42 -17.88 -18.69
N SER A 105 7.05 -18.50 -19.81
CA SER A 105 7.84 -19.55 -20.45
C SER A 105 9.26 -19.11 -20.84
N SER A 106 9.46 -17.81 -21.11
CA SER A 106 10.77 -17.25 -21.45
C SER A 106 11.71 -17.10 -20.25
N ASN A 107 11.18 -16.94 -19.04
CA ASN A 107 11.98 -16.84 -17.82
C ASN A 107 11.14 -17.25 -16.58
N PRO A 108 11.18 -18.53 -16.19
CA PRO A 108 10.32 -19.06 -15.13
C PRO A 108 10.65 -18.49 -13.73
N GLU A 109 11.84 -17.94 -13.52
CA GLU A 109 12.29 -17.37 -12.25
C GLU A 109 12.12 -15.84 -12.17
N HIS A 110 11.50 -15.21 -13.18
CA HIS A 110 11.44 -13.75 -13.29
C HIS A 110 10.87 -13.06 -12.04
N TYR A 111 9.68 -13.47 -11.61
CA TYR A 111 9.01 -12.87 -10.45
C TYR A 111 9.65 -13.26 -9.12
N ASP A 112 10.23 -14.45 -9.02
CA ASP A 112 10.96 -14.90 -7.83
C ASP A 112 12.19 -13.98 -7.58
N ARG A 113 12.97 -13.70 -8.64
CA ARG A 113 14.10 -12.74 -8.58
C ARG A 113 13.64 -11.32 -8.29
N LEU A 114 12.52 -10.89 -8.89
CA LEU A 114 11.96 -9.56 -8.66
C LEU A 114 11.56 -9.36 -7.20
N MET A 115 10.89 -10.34 -6.60
CA MET A 115 10.51 -10.30 -5.19
C MET A 115 11.74 -10.22 -4.27
N GLU A 116 12.78 -11.01 -4.56
CA GLU A 116 14.05 -10.97 -3.82
C GLU A 116 14.73 -9.58 -3.91
N GLU A 117 14.71 -8.97 -5.10
CA GLU A 117 15.25 -7.63 -5.31
C GLU A 117 14.47 -6.57 -4.52
N ILE A 118 13.14 -6.66 -4.51
CA ILE A 118 12.26 -5.75 -3.76
C ILE A 118 12.50 -5.85 -2.25
N GLU A 119 12.66 -7.06 -1.70
CA GLU A 119 12.96 -7.26 -0.28
C GLU A 119 14.35 -6.75 0.10
N ARG A 120 15.31 -6.85 -0.84
CA ARG A 120 16.68 -6.37 -0.64
C ARG A 120 16.79 -4.85 -0.79
N ALA A 121 15.96 -4.21 -1.62
CA ALA A 121 15.97 -2.78 -1.94
C ALA A 121 15.97 -1.82 -0.73
N PRO A 122 15.14 -1.97 0.32
CA PRO A 122 15.16 -1.05 1.46
C PRO A 122 16.46 -1.13 2.28
N ARG A 123 17.25 -2.20 2.12
CA ARG A 123 18.61 -2.32 2.68
C ARG A 123 19.72 -1.97 1.68
N LYS A 124 19.40 -1.87 0.38
CA LYS A 124 20.34 -1.39 -0.63
C LYS A 124 20.39 0.12 -0.53
N SER A 125 21.57 0.67 -0.24
CA SER A 125 21.77 2.10 -0.39
C SER A 125 21.55 2.44 -1.88
N TRP A 126 20.97 3.62 -2.16
CA TRP A 126 20.82 4.14 -3.53
C TRP A 126 22.12 4.04 -4.35
N TRP A 127 23.26 4.09 -3.66
CA TRP A 127 24.60 3.91 -4.22
C TRP A 127 24.88 2.48 -4.69
N GLN A 128 24.43 1.45 -3.95
CA GLN A 128 24.56 0.04 -4.36
C GLN A 128 23.67 -0.30 -5.55
N ALA A 129 22.45 0.24 -5.60
CA ALA A 129 21.57 0.07 -6.76
C ALA A 129 22.21 0.64 -8.05
N LYS A 130 22.89 1.79 -7.94
CA LYS A 130 23.60 2.43 -9.05
C LYS A 130 24.88 1.68 -9.45
N VAL A 131 25.60 1.09 -8.49
CA VAL A 131 26.77 0.25 -8.75
C VAL A 131 26.39 -1.10 -9.37
N ASP A 132 25.27 -1.69 -8.98
CA ASP A 132 24.75 -2.93 -9.58
C ASP A 132 24.30 -2.70 -11.03
N GLU A 133 23.63 -1.58 -11.32
CA GLU A 133 23.28 -1.17 -12.68
C GLU A 133 24.54 -0.96 -13.56
N TRP A 134 25.58 -0.32 -13.00
CA TRP A 134 26.86 -0.14 -13.67
C TRP A 134 27.59 -1.47 -13.89
N LYS A 135 27.57 -2.39 -12.93
CA LYS A 135 28.16 -3.74 -13.09
C LYS A 135 27.45 -4.58 -14.13
N MET A 136 26.11 -4.52 -14.20
CA MET A 136 25.33 -5.25 -15.21
C MET A 136 25.58 -4.72 -16.63
N LYS A 137 25.92 -3.43 -16.77
CA LYS A 137 26.30 -2.80 -18.04
C LYS A 137 27.75 -3.08 -18.46
N ILE A 138 28.60 -3.57 -17.54
CA ILE A 138 30.03 -3.89 -17.76
C ILE A 138 30.25 -5.42 -17.87
N ARG A 139 29.20 -6.22 -17.97
CA ARG A 139 29.35 -7.65 -18.29
C ARG A 139 29.81 -7.76 -19.75
N TRP A 140 31.13 -7.91 -19.93
CA TRP A 140 31.75 -8.29 -21.19
C TRP A 140 31.10 -9.57 -21.73
N GLN A 141 30.96 -9.61 -23.06
CA GLN A 141 30.61 -10.80 -23.86
C GLN A 141 31.50 -11.99 -23.48
#